data_AF-A0A452DK00-F1
#
_entry.id   AF-A0A452DK00-F1
#
_cell.length_a   1.000
_cell.length_b   1.000
_cell.length_c   1.000
_cell.angle_alpha   90.00
_cell.angle_beta   90.00
_cell.angle_gamma   90.00
#
_symmetry.space_group_name_H-M   'P 1'
#
loop_
_entity.id
_entity.type
_entity.pdbx_description
1 polymer ?
#
loop_
_entity_poly.entity_id
_entity_poly.type
_entity_poly.pdbx_seq_one_letter_code
_entity_poly.pdbx_strand_id
1 'polypeptide(L)'
;MWWQPILCSHWHCILAAHMAHWDWEDASWRELLEQMLGMSPAQIQALLWDGDKFGHGVIMGLVDIGDTFLCPENIGHDEVKELENQALLPALGQKYLTVLTNPCWLLQPIPGWAGKDMFQVDIPEHLIPFGQEAWYRE
;
A
#
# COMPACT_ATOMS: atom_id res chain seq x y z
N MET A 1 0.65 16.94 -23.57
CA MET A 1 0.31 15.71 -22.81
C MET A 1 -0.19 16.17 -21.45
N TRP A 2 -1.39 15.73 -21.08
CA TRP A 2 -1.94 15.99 -19.75
C TRP A 2 -1.32 14.96 -18.80
N TRP A 3 -0.84 15.40 -17.64
CA TRP A 3 -0.29 14.50 -16.61
C TRP A 3 -1.40 13.55 -16.14
N GLN A 4 -1.07 12.27 -15.92
CA GLN A 4 -1.98 11.25 -15.38
C GLN A 4 -1.28 10.47 -14.25
N PRO A 5 -2.02 9.95 -13.26
CA PRO A 5 -1.47 9.12 -12.20
C PRO A 5 -0.91 7.81 -12.77
N ILE A 6 0.30 7.43 -12.35
CA ILE A 6 1.03 6.27 -12.88
C ILE A 6 0.22 4.97 -12.72
N LEU A 7 -0.47 4.80 -11.60
CA LEU A 7 -1.23 3.58 -11.29
C LEU A 7 -2.52 3.42 -12.10
N CYS A 8 -3.05 4.51 -12.68
CA CYS A 8 -4.28 4.49 -13.47
C CYS A 8 -4.16 3.59 -14.72
N SER A 9 -2.95 3.45 -15.27
CA SER A 9 -2.68 2.57 -16.42
C SER A 9 -2.42 1.10 -16.06
N HIS A 10 -2.50 0.75 -14.76
CA HIS A 10 -2.15 -0.58 -14.23
C HIS A 10 -3.34 -1.24 -13.51
N TRP A 11 -4.56 -0.81 -13.84
CA TRP A 11 -5.79 -1.46 -13.40
C TRP A 11 -5.76 -2.96 -13.72
N HIS A 12 -6.07 -3.80 -12.71
CA HIS A 12 -5.97 -5.26 -12.74
C HIS A 12 -4.55 -5.84 -12.89
N CYS A 13 -3.50 -5.06 -12.64
CA CYS A 13 -2.16 -5.59 -12.49
C CYS A 13 -1.84 -5.88 -11.01
N ILE A 14 -0.86 -6.76 -10.84
CA ILE A 14 -0.21 -7.02 -9.56
C ILE A 14 1.04 -6.16 -9.46
N LEU A 15 1.23 -5.49 -8.32
CA LEU A 15 2.48 -4.80 -8.01
C LEU A 15 3.22 -5.44 -6.86
N ALA A 16 4.54 -5.44 -6.96
CA ALA A 16 5.43 -5.73 -5.85
C ALA A 16 5.55 -4.51 -4.94
N ALA A 17 5.42 -4.72 -3.63
CA ALA A 17 5.60 -3.70 -2.62
C ALA A 17 7.06 -3.68 -2.14
N HIS A 18 7.74 -2.54 -2.31
CA HIS A 18 9.08 -2.28 -1.78
C HIS A 18 8.98 -1.44 -0.50
N MET A 19 9.71 -1.84 0.54
CA MET A 19 9.84 -1.07 1.77
C MET A 19 11.06 -0.14 1.67
N ALA A 20 10.81 1.17 1.63
CA ALA A 20 11.86 2.17 1.57
C ALA A 20 12.69 2.21 2.87
N HIS A 21 13.87 2.84 2.82
CA HIS A 21 14.71 3.04 4.01
C HIS A 21 14.28 4.19 4.91
N TRP A 22 13.49 5.12 4.37
CA TRP A 22 13.13 6.34 5.06
C TRP A 22 11.72 6.22 5.61
N ASP A 23 11.56 6.64 6.86
CA ASP A 23 10.26 6.74 7.50
C ASP A 23 9.37 7.76 6.79
N TRP A 24 8.07 7.58 6.94
CA TRP A 24 7.10 8.61 6.60
C TRP A 24 7.35 9.87 7.44
N GLU A 25 7.21 11.05 6.83
CA GLU A 25 7.66 12.32 7.42
C GLU A 25 6.87 12.73 8.68
N ASP A 26 5.62 12.28 8.82
CA ASP A 26 4.73 12.65 9.93
C ASP A 26 4.15 11.44 10.69
N ALA A 27 3.52 11.71 11.83
CA ALA A 27 2.90 10.70 12.69
C ALA A 27 1.36 10.76 12.68
N SER A 28 0.74 11.46 11.71
CA SER A 28 -0.72 11.66 11.68
C SER A 28 -1.49 10.35 11.53
N TRP A 29 -0.91 9.36 10.85
CA TRP A 29 -1.43 7.99 10.76
C TRP A 29 -1.69 7.37 12.13
N ARG A 30 -0.89 7.71 13.15
CA ARG A 30 -1.03 7.14 14.50
C ARG A 30 -2.30 7.63 15.18
N GLU A 31 -2.60 8.93 15.06
CA GLU A 31 -3.84 9.49 15.60
C GLU A 31 -5.07 8.85 14.94
N LEU A 32 -4.99 8.54 13.64
CA LEU A 32 -6.07 7.85 12.92
C LEU A 32 -6.29 6.41 13.44
N LEU A 33 -5.20 5.66 13.68
CA LEU A 33 -5.29 4.31 14.27
C LEU A 33 -5.91 4.36 15.68
N GLU A 34 -5.51 5.33 16.49
CA GLU A 34 -5.99 5.47 17.88
C GLU A 34 -7.44 5.96 17.94
N GLN A 35 -7.77 7.05 17.24
CA GLN A 35 -9.05 7.73 17.37
C GLN A 35 -10.15 7.14 16.49
N MET A 36 -9.81 6.69 15.29
CA MET A 36 -10.80 6.25 14.31
C MET A 36 -10.98 4.74 14.31
N LEU A 37 -9.87 3.99 14.37
CA LEU A 37 -9.91 2.53 14.46
C LEU A 37 -9.92 2.00 15.90
N GLY A 38 -9.81 2.89 16.90
CA GLY A 38 -9.91 2.53 18.32
C GLY A 38 -8.77 1.62 18.79
N MET A 39 -7.62 1.62 18.10
CA MET A 39 -6.50 0.78 18.45
C MET A 39 -5.79 1.30 19.70
N SER A 40 -5.53 0.41 20.64
CA SER A 40 -4.69 0.70 21.79
C SER A 40 -3.22 0.83 21.38
N PRO A 41 -2.37 1.53 22.17
CA PRO A 41 -0.94 1.63 21.90
C PRO A 41 -0.25 0.27 21.76
N ALA A 42 -0.68 -0.75 22.51
CA ALA A 42 -0.13 -2.11 22.42
C ALA A 42 -0.49 -2.79 21.08
N GLN A 43 -1.70 -2.58 20.57
CA GLN A 43 -2.11 -3.09 19.26
C GLN A 43 -1.36 -2.39 18.13
N ILE A 44 -1.17 -1.07 18.21
CA ILE A 44 -0.37 -0.32 17.24
C ILE A 44 1.07 -0.82 17.25
N GLN A 45 1.66 -1.02 18.43
CA GLN A 45 3.01 -1.55 18.54
C GLN A 45 3.16 -2.96 17.94
N ALA A 46 2.17 -3.83 18.15
CA ALA A 46 2.15 -5.15 17.54
C ALA A 46 2.00 -5.09 16.01
N LEU A 47 1.18 -4.18 15.50
CA LEU A 47 1.00 -3.94 14.06
C LEU A 47 2.31 -3.48 13.41
N LEU A 48 3.01 -2.52 14.03
CA LEU A 48 4.30 -2.03 13.55
C LEU A 48 5.37 -3.13 13.58
N TRP A 49 5.36 -3.98 14.60
CA TRP A 49 6.29 -5.11 14.69
C TRP A 49 6.06 -6.15 13.58
N ASP A 50 4.80 -6.48 13.25
CA ASP A 50 4.52 -7.36 12.11
C ASP A 50 4.86 -6.69 10.78
N GLY A 51 4.64 -5.38 10.66
CA GLY A 51 4.98 -4.60 9.47
C GLY A 51 6.49 -4.56 9.18
N ASP A 52 7.34 -4.48 10.21
CA ASP A 52 8.80 -4.38 10.07
C ASP A 52 9.52 -5.75 10.10
N LYS A 53 8.79 -6.86 10.07
CA LYS A 53 9.37 -8.22 10.21
C LYS A 53 10.45 -8.56 9.16
N PHE A 54 10.43 -7.88 8.02
CA PHE A 54 11.40 -8.06 6.93
C PHE A 54 12.45 -6.94 6.84
N GLY A 55 12.35 -5.93 7.70
CA GLY A 55 13.20 -4.74 7.65
C GLY A 55 13.00 -3.92 6.37
N HIS A 56 13.95 -3.02 6.12
CA HIS A 56 13.86 -1.99 5.08
C HIS A 56 14.78 -2.27 3.89
N GLY A 57 14.51 -1.67 2.74
CA GLY A 57 15.31 -1.84 1.52
C GLY A 57 15.03 -3.17 0.80
N VAL A 58 13.81 -3.69 0.93
CA VAL A 58 13.42 -5.02 0.45
C VAL A 58 12.10 -4.98 -0.29
N ILE A 59 11.95 -5.86 -1.27
CA ILE A 59 10.64 -6.25 -1.80
C ILE A 59 10.04 -7.23 -0.79
N MET A 60 8.87 -6.90 -0.26
CA MET A 60 8.28 -7.59 0.89
C MET A 60 6.99 -8.35 0.57
N GLY A 61 6.30 -7.96 -0.49
CA GLY A 61 4.94 -8.44 -0.72
C GLY A 61 4.42 -8.04 -2.08
N LEU A 62 3.18 -8.43 -2.33
CA LEU A 62 2.45 -8.13 -3.55
C LEU A 62 1.06 -7.58 -3.23
N VAL A 63 0.48 -6.85 -4.18
CA VAL A 63 -0.85 -6.24 -4.06
C VAL A 63 -1.52 -6.10 -5.42
N ASP A 64 -2.83 -6.32 -5.48
CA ASP A 64 -3.64 -6.13 -6.68
C ASP A 64 -4.07 -4.66 -6.80
N ILE A 65 -3.90 -4.07 -7.98
CA ILE A 65 -4.27 -2.69 -8.30
C ILE A 65 -5.67 -2.62 -8.88
N GLY A 66 -6.54 -1.89 -8.18
CA GLY A 66 -7.89 -1.52 -8.60
C GLY A 66 -7.96 -0.09 -9.13
N ASP A 67 -9.11 0.55 -8.95
CA ASP A 67 -9.45 1.82 -9.59
C ASP A 67 -8.56 2.94 -9.03
N THR A 68 -8.06 3.79 -9.92
CA THR A 68 -7.44 5.06 -9.53
C THR A 68 -8.35 6.22 -9.90
N PHE A 69 -8.75 7.03 -8.91
CA PHE A 69 -9.61 8.19 -9.10
C PHE A 69 -9.09 9.39 -8.30
N LEU A 70 -9.39 10.60 -8.77
CA LEU A 70 -9.13 11.82 -8.00
C LEU A 70 -10.10 11.86 -6.81
N CYS A 71 -9.61 12.18 -5.61
CA CYS A 71 -10.46 12.36 -4.43
C CYS A 71 -11.58 13.36 -4.75
N PRO A 72 -12.86 12.97 -4.65
CA PRO A 72 -13.96 13.86 -4.98
C PRO A 72 -14.00 15.09 -4.05
N GLU A 73 -14.34 16.26 -4.60
CA GLU A 73 -14.43 17.51 -3.82
C GLU A 73 -15.80 17.74 -3.17
N ASN A 74 -16.84 17.03 -3.63
CA ASN A 74 -18.24 17.26 -3.25
C ASN A 74 -18.87 16.09 -2.49
N ILE A 75 -18.06 15.31 -1.76
CA ILE A 75 -18.54 14.19 -0.93
C ILE A 75 -18.81 14.63 0.51
N GLY A 76 -19.67 13.89 1.20
CA GLY A 76 -20.05 14.20 2.58
C GLY A 76 -18.88 14.03 3.56
N HIS A 77 -18.95 14.71 4.71
CA HIS A 77 -17.91 14.62 5.75
C HIS A 77 -17.64 13.17 6.20
N ASP A 78 -18.70 12.36 6.34
CA ASP A 78 -18.57 10.96 6.75
C ASP A 78 -17.92 10.09 5.66
N GLU A 79 -18.17 10.40 4.39
CA GLU A 79 -17.54 9.70 3.25
C GLU A 79 -16.05 10.05 3.14
N VAL A 80 -15.68 11.32 3.33
CA VAL A 80 -14.26 11.73 3.39
C VAL A 80 -13.55 10.99 4.53
N LYS A 81 -14.17 10.95 5.71
CA LYS A 81 -13.61 10.28 6.88
C LYS A 81 -13.41 8.79 6.64
N GLU A 82 -14.33 8.14 5.93
CA GLU A 82 -14.20 6.73 5.55
C GLU A 82 -13.04 6.51 4.57
N LEU A 83 -12.84 7.41 3.59
CA LEU A 83 -11.67 7.36 2.71
C LEU A 83 -10.36 7.59 3.48
N GLU A 84 -10.34 8.54 4.43
CA GLU A 84 -9.18 8.80 5.30
C GLU A 84 -8.87 7.61 6.20
N ASN A 85 -9.91 6.92 6.71
CA ASN A 85 -9.78 5.66 7.45
C ASN A 85 -9.12 4.57 6.61
N GLN A 86 -9.61 4.35 5.39
CA GLN A 86 -9.10 3.33 4.49
C GLN A 86 -7.67 3.62 4.04
N ALA A 87 -7.35 4.90 3.79
CA ALA A 87 -6.01 5.33 3.37
C ALA A 87 -5.02 5.50 4.54
N LEU A 88 -5.50 5.54 5.78
CA LEU A 88 -4.75 5.95 6.98
C LEU A 88 -4.00 7.28 6.78
N LEU A 89 -4.63 8.22 6.08
CA LEU A 89 -4.04 9.50 5.72
C LEU A 89 -5.11 10.60 5.74
N PRO A 90 -4.93 11.69 6.50
CA PRO A 90 -5.88 12.80 6.49
C PRO A 90 -5.67 13.71 5.28
N ALA A 91 -6.62 14.61 5.05
CA ALA A 91 -6.54 15.68 4.04
C ALA A 91 -6.31 15.13 2.62
N LEU A 92 -7.22 14.26 2.17
CA LEU A 92 -7.16 13.61 0.85
C LEU A 92 -7.45 14.53 -0.35
N GLY A 93 -7.80 15.80 -0.11
CA GLY A 93 -8.09 16.77 -1.17
C GLY A 93 -6.99 16.83 -2.22
N GLN A 94 -7.39 16.79 -3.50
CA GLN A 94 -6.51 16.82 -4.68
C GLN A 94 -5.56 15.62 -4.84
N LYS A 95 -5.63 14.60 -3.96
CA LYS A 95 -4.86 13.35 -4.12
C LYS A 95 -5.59 12.38 -5.03
N TYR A 96 -4.83 11.51 -5.69
CA TYR A 96 -5.37 10.37 -6.39
C TYR A 96 -5.38 9.16 -5.47
N LEU A 97 -6.56 8.56 -5.33
CA LEU A 97 -6.80 7.38 -4.52
C LEU A 97 -6.75 6.17 -5.43
N THR A 98 -6.03 5.12 -5.03
CA THR A 98 -5.97 3.86 -5.75
C THR A 98 -6.44 2.75 -4.83
N VAL A 99 -7.42 1.97 -5.29
CA VAL A 99 -7.90 0.81 -4.56
C VAL A 99 -6.82 -0.27 -4.60
N LEU A 100 -6.42 -0.77 -3.43
CA LEU A 100 -5.45 -1.85 -3.29
C LEU A 100 -6.16 -3.05 -2.67
N THR A 101 -6.00 -4.24 -3.24
CA THR A 101 -6.67 -5.46 -2.77
C THR A 101 -5.71 -6.65 -2.71
N ASN A 102 -6.15 -7.72 -2.03
CA ASN A 102 -5.42 -8.99 -1.95
C ASN A 102 -3.93 -8.85 -1.55
N PRO A 103 -3.59 -8.06 -0.51
CA PRO A 103 -2.21 -7.91 -0.10
C PRO A 103 -1.67 -9.24 0.42
N CYS A 104 -0.45 -9.59 0.03
CA CYS A 104 0.23 -10.75 0.56
C CYS A 104 1.71 -10.48 0.82
N TRP A 105 2.24 -11.09 1.89
CA TRP A 105 3.67 -11.13 2.13
C TRP A 105 4.33 -12.18 1.22
N LEU A 106 5.51 -11.87 0.71
CA LEU A 106 6.39 -12.91 0.17
C LEU A 106 6.83 -13.84 1.30
N LEU A 107 7.18 -15.08 0.95
CA LEU A 107 7.68 -16.06 1.91
C LEU A 107 9.02 -15.64 2.52
N GLN A 108 9.83 -14.90 1.76
CA GLN A 108 11.06 -14.25 2.22
C GLN A 108 11.23 -12.91 1.49
N PRO A 109 11.87 -11.91 2.11
CA PRO A 109 12.13 -10.64 1.46
C PRO A 109 13.23 -10.75 0.40
N ILE A 110 13.15 -9.90 -0.62
CA ILE A 110 14.19 -9.80 -1.66
C ILE A 110 14.91 -8.45 -1.48
N PRO A 111 16.20 -8.43 -1.10
CA PRO A 111 16.98 -7.20 -1.00
C PRO A 111 17.09 -6.51 -2.36
N GLY A 112 16.89 -5.19 -2.41
CA GLY A 112 16.98 -4.47 -3.66
C GLY A 112 16.86 -2.96 -3.49
N TRP A 113 17.55 -2.23 -4.36
CA TRP A 113 17.41 -0.78 -4.42
C TRP A 113 16.06 -0.43 -5.05
N ALA A 114 15.38 0.56 -4.46
CA ALA A 114 14.20 1.14 -5.09
C ALA A 114 14.60 1.82 -6.40
N GLY A 115 13.88 1.52 -7.47
CA GLY A 115 13.94 2.29 -8.71
C GLY A 115 13.17 3.60 -8.59
N LYS A 116 13.17 4.38 -9.68
CA LYS A 116 12.37 5.60 -9.78
C LYS A 116 10.91 5.24 -10.08
N ASP A 117 9.97 5.86 -9.38
CA ASP A 117 8.53 5.71 -9.57
C ASP A 117 8.12 4.22 -9.55
N MET A 118 7.68 3.68 -10.68
CA MET A 118 7.41 2.27 -10.87
C MET A 118 8.58 1.63 -11.66
N PHE A 119 9.10 0.52 -11.14
CA PHE A 119 10.25 -0.16 -11.72
C PHE A 119 10.01 -1.68 -11.76
N GLN A 120 10.69 -2.35 -12.67
CA GLN A 120 10.59 -3.79 -12.82
C GLN A 120 11.43 -4.52 -11.79
N VAL A 121 10.93 -5.65 -11.32
CA VAL A 121 11.60 -6.55 -10.38
C VAL A 121 11.37 -7.99 -10.78
N ASP A 122 12.36 -8.84 -10.55
CA ASP A 122 12.25 -10.28 -10.77
C ASP A 122 11.97 -10.96 -9.43
N ILE A 123 10.82 -11.64 -9.31
CA ILE A 123 10.41 -12.36 -8.11
C ILE A 123 10.44 -13.86 -8.41
N PRO A 124 11.30 -14.64 -7.73
CA PRO A 124 11.30 -16.09 -7.86
C PRO A 124 9.96 -16.71 -7.43
N GLU A 125 9.40 -17.60 -8.24
CA GLU A 125 8.09 -18.24 -7.99
C GLU A 125 8.00 -18.91 -6.60
N HIS A 126 9.09 -19.53 -6.14
CA HIS A 126 9.12 -20.20 -4.84
C HIS A 126 9.02 -19.26 -3.63
N LEU A 127 9.06 -17.94 -3.83
CA LEU A 127 8.84 -16.93 -2.79
C LEU A 127 7.39 -16.43 -2.75
N ILE A 128 6.56 -16.84 -3.69
CA ILE A 128 5.17 -16.42 -3.77
C ILE A 128 4.32 -17.37 -2.92
N PRO A 129 3.45 -16.84 -2.04
CA PRO A 129 2.68 -17.67 -1.14
C PRO A 129 1.71 -18.60 -1.89
N PHE A 130 1.60 -19.84 -1.41
CA PHE A 130 0.67 -20.85 -1.95
C PHE A 130 -0.78 -20.33 -1.93
N GLY A 131 -1.53 -20.60 -3.00
CA GLY A 131 -2.88 -20.08 -3.20
C GLY A 131 -2.96 -18.81 -4.07
N GLN A 132 -1.82 -18.20 -4.40
CA GLN A 132 -1.71 -17.13 -5.39
C GLN A 132 -1.21 -17.59 -6.77
N GLU A 133 -1.16 -18.90 -7.04
CA GLU A 133 -0.80 -19.47 -8.36
C GLU A 133 -1.75 -19.05 -9.50
N ALA A 134 -2.92 -18.50 -9.16
CA ALA A 134 -3.84 -17.90 -10.13
C ALA A 134 -3.29 -16.62 -10.77
N TRP A 135 -2.26 -16.00 -10.17
CA TRP A 135 -1.61 -14.78 -10.64
C TRP A 135 -0.75 -15.02 -11.90
N TYR A 136 -0.51 -16.29 -12.22
CA TYR A 136 0.29 -16.76 -13.37
C TYR A 136 -0.52 -17.44 -14.47
N ARG A 137 -1.85 -17.51 -14.37
CA ARG A 137 -2.67 -18.16 -15.39
C ARG A 137 -3.06 -17.17 -16.50
N GLU A 138 -2.20 -17.08 -17.52
CA GLU A 138 -2.59 -16.77 -18.91
C GLU A 138 -2.21 -17.94 -19.82
#